data_AF-A0A0P4RFG9-F1
#
_entry.id   AF-A0A0P4RFG9-F1
#
_cell.length_a   1.000
_cell.length_b   1.000
_cell.length_c   1.000
_cell.angle_alpha   90.00
_cell.angle_beta   90.00
_cell.angle_gamma   90.00
#
_symmetry.space_group_name_H-M   'P 1'
#
loop_
_entity.id
_entity.type
_entity.pdbx_description
1 polymer ?
#
loop_
_entity_poly.entity_id
_entity_poly.type
_entity_poly.pdbx_seq_one_letter_code
_entity_poly.pdbx_strand_id
1 'polypeptide(L)' 'MTKMLIDIDDEALAAAQEAFGTSTKKDTVNTALIEAAARIRRAQALAESRRLAQDGAIDLDLLMDKRNYRPRPGQ' A
#
# COMPACT_ATOMS: atom_id res chain seq x y z
N MET A 1 3.61 24.47 1.03
CA MET A 1 3.24 23.98 -0.31
C MET A 1 3.71 24.97 -1.34
N THR A 2 4.54 24.52 -2.29
CA THR A 2 4.95 25.32 -3.45
C THR A 2 3.80 25.36 -4.44
N LYS A 3 3.51 26.53 -5.02
CA LYS A 3 2.51 26.66 -6.08
C LYS A 3 3.15 26.27 -7.40
N MET A 4 2.58 25.29 -8.07
CA MET A 4 2.99 24.86 -9.40
C MET A 4 1.76 24.88 -10.30
N LEU A 5 1.91 25.45 -11.50
CA LEU A 5 0.91 25.33 -12.55
C LEU A 5 1.14 24.00 -13.24
N ILE A 6 0.13 23.14 -13.18
CA ILE A 6 0.08 21.84 -13.86
C ILE A 6 -1.24 21.74 -14.61
N ASP A 7 -1.19 21.17 -15.80
CA ASP A 7 -2.40 20.80 -16.53
C ASP A 7 -2.90 19.45 -15.99
N ILE A 8 -4.21 19.37 -15.74
CA ILE A 8 -4.84 18.18 -15.17
C ILE A 8 -6.12 17.94 -15.97
N ASP A 9 -6.31 16.69 -16.36
CA ASP A 9 -7.56 16.24 -16.95
C ASP A 9 -8.73 16.39 -15.96
N ASP A 10 -9.76 17.15 -16.35
CA ASP A 10 -10.86 17.51 -15.45
C ASP A 10 -11.78 16.31 -15.16
N GLU A 11 -11.87 15.33 -16.06
CA GLU A 11 -12.63 14.09 -15.86
C GLU A 11 -11.93 13.20 -14.82
N ALA A 12 -10.61 13.01 -14.95
CA ALA A 12 -9.81 12.28 -13.98
C ALA A 12 -9.84 12.96 -12.60
N LEU A 13 -9.84 14.30 -12.58
CA LEU A 13 -9.96 15.07 -11.33
C LEU A 13 -11.34 14.89 -10.69
N ALA A 14 -12.42 14.92 -11.48
CA ALA A 14 -13.77 14.67 -10.99
C ALA A 14 -13.91 13.25 -10.41
N ALA A 15 -13.43 12.23 -11.13
CA ALA A 15 -13.44 10.85 -10.65
C ALA A 15 -12.64 10.70 -9.34
N ALA A 16 -11.49 11.37 -9.22
CA ALA A 16 -10.71 11.39 -7.99
C ALA A 16 -11.45 12.13 -6.86
N GLN A 17 -12.14 13.23 -7.16
CA GLN A 17 -12.93 13.96 -6.16
C GLN A 17 -14.04 13.09 -5.59
N GLU A 18 -14.75 12.35 -6.43
CA GLU A 18 -15.78 11.40 -6.01
C GLU A 18 -15.18 10.25 -5.21
N ALA A 19 -14.08 9.67 -5.68
CA ALA A 19 -13.42 8.54 -5.01
C ALA A 19 -12.86 8.91 -3.61
N PHE A 20 -12.31 10.12 -3.48
CA PHE A 20 -11.73 10.60 -2.21
C PHE A 20 -12.71 11.42 -1.36
N GLY A 21 -13.90 11.74 -1.87
CA GLY A 21 -14.89 12.58 -1.17
C GLY A 21 -14.40 14.01 -0.91
N THR A 22 -13.58 14.55 -1.82
CA THR A 22 -12.89 15.84 -1.61
C THR A 22 -13.56 16.98 -2.36
N SER A 23 -13.72 18.13 -1.70
CA SER A 23 -14.45 19.27 -2.26
C SER A 23 -13.58 20.24 -3.06
N THR A 24 -12.24 20.19 -2.92
CA THR A 24 -11.35 21.16 -3.57
C THR A 24 -10.28 20.46 -4.40
N LYS A 25 -10.02 20.98 -5.62
CA LYS A 25 -9.02 20.44 -6.56
C LYS A 25 -7.64 20.21 -5.89
N LYS A 26 -7.18 21.17 -5.07
CA LYS A 26 -5.91 21.05 -4.34
C LYS A 26 -5.89 19.87 -3.36
N ASP A 27 -7.02 19.62 -2.69
CA ASP A 27 -7.14 18.60 -1.66
C ASP A 27 -7.18 17.21 -2.31
N THR A 28 -7.91 17.09 -3.41
CA THR A 28 -7.91 15.90 -4.26
C THR A 28 -6.52 15.55 -4.74
N VAL A 29 -5.79 16.51 -5.31
CA VAL A 29 -4.45 16.28 -5.85
C VAL A 29 -3.48 15.89 -4.73
N ASN A 30 -3.53 16.56 -3.59
CA ASN A 30 -2.65 16.22 -2.46
C ASN A 30 -2.95 14.83 -1.91
N THR A 31 -4.22 14.52 -1.69
CA THR A 31 -4.67 13.21 -1.21
C THR A 31 -4.30 12.12 -2.20
N ALA A 32 -4.53 12.33 -3.49
CA ALA A 32 -4.16 11.38 -4.54
C ALA A 32 -2.64 11.11 -4.57
N LEU A 33 -1.81 12.14 -4.42
CA LEU A 33 -0.34 11.99 -4.40
C LEU A 33 0.13 11.21 -3.17
N ILE A 34 -0.44 11.49 -1.99
CA ILE A 34 -0.13 10.78 -0.75
C ILE A 34 -0.52 9.31 -0.89
N GLU A 35 -1.73 9.02 -1.37
CA GLU A 35 -2.24 7.66 -1.54
C GLU A 35 -1.45 6.89 -2.61
N ALA A 36 -1.11 7.53 -3.73
CA ALA A 36 -0.29 6.92 -4.78
C ALA A 36 1.10 6.55 -4.24
N ALA A 37 1.76 7.45 -3.51
CA ALA A 37 3.04 7.18 -2.88
C ALA A 37 2.94 6.04 -1.86
N ALA A 38 1.89 6.04 -1.03
CA ALA A 38 1.64 4.98 -0.05
C ALA A 38 1.39 3.62 -0.74
N ARG A 39 0.65 3.60 -1.85
CA ARG A 39 0.40 2.39 -2.65
C ARG A 39 1.69 1.83 -3.25
N ILE A 40 2.53 2.69 -3.83
CA ILE A 40 3.82 2.28 -4.39
C ILE A 40 4.73 1.72 -3.30
N ARG A 41 4.85 2.41 -2.14
CA ARG A 41 5.65 1.92 -1.01
C ARG A 41 5.17 0.56 -0.51
N ARG A 42 3.86 0.35 -0.39
CA ARG A 42 3.29 -0.95 0.00
C ARG A 42 3.63 -2.05 -1.01
N ALA A 43 3.56 -1.75 -2.31
CA ALA A 43 3.91 -2.71 -3.35
C ALA A 43 5.41 -3.07 -3.33
N GLN A 44 6.29 -2.09 -3.13
CA GLN A 44 7.73 -2.31 -2.99
C GLN A 44 8.07 -3.14 -1.76
N ALA A 45 7.48 -2.83 -0.60
CA ALA A 45 7.68 -3.59 0.62
C ALA A 45 7.24 -5.06 0.46
N LEU A 46 6.11 -5.30 -0.22
CA LEU A 46 5.65 -6.65 -0.52
C LEU A 46 6.61 -7.39 -1.48
N ALA A 47 7.11 -6.71 -2.51
CA ALA A 47 8.07 -7.30 -3.44
C ALA A 47 9.38 -7.68 -2.73
N GLU A 48 9.89 -6.80 -1.87
CA GLU A 48 11.12 -7.06 -1.11
C GLU A 48 10.91 -8.19 -0.09
N SER A 49 9.78 -8.20 0.62
CA SER A 49 9.45 -9.29 1.56
C SER A 49 9.41 -10.65 0.85
N ARG A 50 8.86 -10.72 -0.37
CA ARG A 50 8.87 -11.94 -1.18
C ARG A 50 10.29 -12.36 -1.58
N ARG A 51 11.14 -11.40 -1.94
CA ARG A 51 12.54 -11.67 -2.29
C ARG A 51 13.30 -12.24 -1.09
N LEU A 52 13.18 -11.61 0.08
CA LEU A 52 13.83 -12.08 1.31
C LEU A 52 13.37 -13.49 1.72
N ALA A 53 12.07 -13.78 1.57
CA ALA A 53 11.53 -15.12 1.78
C ALA A 53 12.12 -16.16 0.82
N GLN A 54 12.32 -15.82 -0.46
CA GLN A 54 12.91 -16.71 -1.46
C GLN A 54 14.40 -16.95 -1.23
N ASP A 55 15.11 -15.94 -0.73
CA ASP A 55 16.54 -16.01 -0.41
C ASP A 55 16.82 -16.78 0.90
N GLY A 56 15.77 -17.18 1.62
CA GLY A 56 15.90 -17.89 2.90
C GLY A 56 16.27 -16.99 4.08
N ALA A 57 16.21 -15.66 3.90
CA ALA A 57 16.43 -14.70 4.99
C ALA A 57 15.34 -14.78 6.08
N ILE A 58 14.20 -15.41 5.75
CA ILE A 58 13.11 -15.73 6.67
C ILE A 58 12.81 -17.22 6.54
N ASP A 59 12.94 -17.97 7.64
CA ASP A 59 12.55 -19.38 7.70
C ASP A 59 11.03 -19.52 7.74
N LEU A 60 10.43 -19.56 6.56
CA LEU A 60 8.99 -19.74 6.42
C LEU A 60 8.53 -21.13 6.85
N ASP A 61 9.38 -22.16 6.79
CA ASP A 61 8.99 -23.52 7.22
C ASP A 61 8.75 -23.56 8.73
N LEU A 62 9.67 -22.97 9.50
CA LEU A 62 9.52 -22.80 10.94
C LEU A 62 8.28 -21.99 11.33
N LEU A 63 8.01 -20.88 10.62
CA LEU A 63 6.86 -20.01 10.89
C LEU A 63 5.52 -20.65 10.52
N MET A 64 5.49 -21.45 9.46
CA MET A 64 4.26 -22.09 8.96
C MET A 64 3.96 -23.41 9.68
N ASP A 65 4.87 -23.92 10.51
CA ASP A 65 4.62 -25.09 11.35
C ASP A 65 3.56 -24.78 12.42
N LYS A 66 2.34 -25.25 12.15
CA LYS A 66 1.17 -25.08 13.02
C LYS A 66 1.36 -25.69 14.41
N ARG A 67 2.27 -26.66 14.56
CA ARG A 67 2.56 -27.29 15.86
C ARG A 67 3.23 -26.32 16.84
N ASN A 68 3.82 -25.23 16.34
CA ASN A 68 4.52 -24.23 17.17
C ASN A 68 3.57 -23.26 17.88
N TYR A 69 2.32 -23.12 17.44
CA TYR A 69 1.38 -22.15 18.01
C TYR A 69 -0.06 -22.65 18.17
N ARG A 70 -0.44 -23.77 17.54
CA ARG A 70 -1.73 -24.41 17.79
C ARG A 70 -1.58 -25.41 18.93
N PRO A 71 -2.28 -25.24 20.06
CA PRO A 71 -2.28 -26.25 21.12
C PRO A 71 -2.83 -27.55 20.55
N ARG A 72 -2.15 -28.67 20.84
CA ARG A 72 -2.63 -29.99 20.44
C ARG A 72 -3.89 -30.29 21.24
N PRO A 73 -5.00 -30.70 20.61
CA PRO A 73 -6.14 -31.19 21.37
C PRO A 73 -5.74 -32.52 22.03
N GLY A 74 -5.72 -32.54 23.37
CA GLY A 74 -5.53 -33.77 24.16
C GLY A 74 -4.20 -33.93 24.90
N GLN A 75 -3.54 -32.84 25.31
CA GLN A 75 -2.53 -32.88 26.39
C GLN A 75 -3.02 -32.08 27.59
#